data_AF-A0A336N6N1-F1
#
_entry.id   AF-A0A336N6N1-F1
#
_cell.length_a   1.000
_cell.length_b   1.000
_cell.length_c   1.000
_cell.angle_alpha   90.00
_cell.angle_beta   90.00
_cell.angle_gamma   90.00
#
_symmetry.space_group_name_H-M   'P 1'
#
loop_
_entity.id
_entity.type
_entity.pdbx_description
1 polymer ?
#
loop_
_entity_poly.entity_id
_entity_poly.type
_entity_poly.pdbx_seq_one_letter_code
_entity_poly.pdbx_strand_id
1 'polypeptide(L)'
;MKTLIPDDEIKRLINIIGGENNIKGIKLKLWSLYISFNDSQKVDIEGVKALPFVLNIIVGDSQIEISCKDNEQDNYLFDYFINNHQINTLQGATERILKKILIIIAIALLLLFVFQAFLESLVSRINN
;
A
#
# COMPACT_ATOMS: atom_id res chain seq x y z
N MET A 1 -14.55 -14.59 -21.40
CA MET A 1 -13.58 -13.61 -21.92
C MET A 1 -13.50 -12.50 -20.90
N LYS A 2 -12.44 -12.42 -20.08
CA LYS A 2 -12.32 -11.41 -19.01
C LYS A 2 -12.14 -10.05 -19.68
N THR A 3 -13.18 -9.22 -19.66
CA THR A 3 -13.12 -7.82 -20.03
C THR A 3 -12.30 -7.10 -18.96
N LEU A 4 -10.98 -7.09 -19.17
CA LEU A 4 -10.05 -6.20 -18.49
C LEU A 4 -10.60 -4.77 -18.60
N ILE A 5 -10.81 -4.10 -17.48
CA ILE A 5 -10.78 -2.64 -17.50
C ILE A 5 -9.41 -2.28 -18.09
N PRO A 6 -9.34 -1.44 -19.14
CA PRO A 6 -8.04 -1.01 -19.66
C PRO A 6 -7.28 -0.32 -18.52
N ASP A 7 -6.02 -0.68 -18.28
CA ASP A 7 -5.14 -0.03 -17.29
C ASP A 7 -5.19 1.52 -17.35
N ASP A 8 -5.59 2.04 -18.50
CA ASP A 8 -5.80 3.45 -18.79
C ASP A 8 -6.88 4.12 -17.95
N GLU A 9 -7.98 3.45 -17.60
CA GLU A 9 -9.03 4.06 -16.75
C GLU A 9 -8.59 4.19 -15.29
N ILE A 10 -7.83 3.21 -14.79
CA ILE A 10 -7.25 3.26 -13.44
C ILE A 10 -6.18 4.33 -13.37
N LYS A 11 -5.29 4.40 -14.37
CA LYS A 11 -4.29 5.49 -14.49
C LYS A 11 -4.96 6.85 -14.58
N ARG A 12 -6.05 6.95 -15.34
CA ARG A 12 -6.83 8.18 -15.46
C ARG A 12 -7.44 8.58 -14.12
N LEU A 13 -8.05 7.65 -13.39
CA LEU A 13 -8.56 7.91 -12.04
C LEU A 13 -7.45 8.40 -11.10
N ILE A 14 -6.30 7.71 -11.06
CA ILE A 14 -5.16 8.12 -10.22
C ILE A 14 -4.71 9.55 -10.56
N ASN A 15 -4.60 9.89 -11.84
CA ASN A 15 -4.22 11.23 -12.28
C ASN A 15 -5.26 12.29 -11.87
N ILE A 16 -6.55 11.97 -12.00
CA ILE A 16 -7.67 12.84 -11.59
C ILE A 16 -7.67 13.08 -10.07
N ILE A 17 -7.25 12.10 -9.26
CA ILE A 17 -7.08 12.26 -7.81
C ILE A 17 -5.79 13.04 -7.45
N GLY A 18 -5.01 13.53 -8.42
CA GLY A 18 -3.78 14.29 -8.18
C GLY A 18 -2.52 13.44 -8.12
N GLY A 19 -2.57 12.21 -8.67
CA GLY A 19 -1.46 11.27 -8.75
C GLY A 19 -1.31 10.38 -7.51
N GLU A 20 -0.46 9.35 -7.62
CA GLU A 20 -0.24 8.35 -6.56
C GLU A 20 0.18 8.97 -5.23
N ASN A 21 1.03 10.01 -5.27
CA ASN A 21 1.51 10.71 -4.07
C ASN A 21 0.40 11.47 -3.33
N ASN A 22 -0.71 11.78 -3.99
CA ASN A 22 -1.85 12.41 -3.34
C ASN A 22 -2.77 11.38 -2.68
N ILE A 23 -2.70 10.10 -3.07
CA ILE A 23 -3.55 9.03 -2.53
C ILE A 23 -2.96 8.54 -1.20
N LYS A 24 -3.73 8.71 -0.13
CA LYS A 24 -3.39 8.23 1.22
C LYS A 24 -3.84 6.79 1.45
N GLY A 25 -4.93 6.38 0.80
CA GLY A 25 -5.43 5.02 0.92
C GLY A 25 -6.74 4.82 0.20
N ILE A 26 -7.03 3.56 -0.13
CA ILE A 26 -8.19 3.16 -0.92
C ILE A 26 -8.93 2.09 -0.13
N LYS A 27 -10.25 2.25 0.02
CA LYS A 27 -11.13 1.27 0.68
C LYS A 27 -12.33 0.97 -0.21
N LEU A 28 -12.82 -0.26 -0.12
CA LEU A 28 -13.99 -0.71 -0.84
C LEU A 28 -15.07 -1.13 0.16
N LYS A 29 -16.28 -0.61 0.01
CA LYS A 29 -17.42 -0.97 0.87
C LYS A 29 -18.72 -0.81 0.08
N LEU A 30 -19.58 -1.83 0.10
CA LEU A 30 -20.95 -1.80 -0.45
C LEU A 30 -21.01 -1.14 -1.85
N TRP A 31 -20.21 -1.65 -2.80
CA TRP A 31 -20.18 -1.14 -4.19
C TRP A 31 -19.72 0.31 -4.35
N SER A 32 -19.07 0.85 -3.33
CA SER A 32 -18.46 2.17 -3.38
C SER A 32 -16.95 2.10 -3.11
N LEU A 33 -16.21 2.91 -3.88
CA LEU A 33 -14.77 3.12 -3.79
C LEU A 33 -14.51 4.39 -2.99
N TYR A 34 -13.82 4.24 -1.87
CA TYR A 34 -13.43 5.34 -0.99
C TYR A 34 -11.96 5.63 -1.20
N ILE A 35 -11.62 6.80 -1.73
CA ILE A 35 -10.25 7.23 -1.94
C ILE A 35 -9.96 8.37 -0.97
N SER A 36 -9.04 8.13 -0.05
CA SER A 36 -8.55 9.15 0.88
C SER A 36 -7.34 9.83 0.26
N PHE A 37 -7.25 11.15 0.36
CA PHE A 37 -6.18 11.94 -0.27
C PHE A 37 -5.54 12.92 0.71
N ASN A 38 -4.32 13.36 0.37
CA ASN A 38 -3.52 14.27 1.19
C ASN A 38 -3.92 15.74 0.97
N ASP A 39 -4.29 16.10 -0.26
CA ASP A 39 -4.63 17.46 -0.67
C ASP A 39 -5.87 17.44 -1.59
N SER A 40 -6.98 17.97 -1.08
CA SER A 40 -8.26 18.03 -1.81
C SER A 40 -8.23 18.96 -3.02
N GLN A 41 -7.35 19.97 -3.02
CA GLN A 41 -7.27 20.95 -4.12
C GLN A 41 -6.69 20.35 -5.40
N LYS A 42 -6.00 19.21 -5.30
CA LYS A 42 -5.44 18.47 -6.43
C LYS A 42 -6.42 17.50 -7.07
N VAL A 43 -7.61 17.32 -6.47
CA VAL A 43 -8.60 16.37 -6.95
C VAL A 43 -9.52 17.05 -7.96
N ASP A 44 -9.52 16.58 -9.20
CA ASP A 44 -10.44 17.03 -10.23
C ASP A 44 -11.80 16.33 -10.09
N ILE A 45 -12.68 16.94 -9.29
CA ILE A 45 -14.01 16.40 -8.97
C ILE A 45 -14.87 16.19 -10.21
N GLU A 46 -14.83 17.13 -11.17
CA GLU A 46 -15.60 17.00 -12.41
C GLU A 46 -15.00 15.92 -13.31
N GLY A 47 -13.68 15.77 -13.32
CA GLY A 47 -12.97 14.65 -13.92
C GLY A 47 -13.44 13.31 -13.36
N VAL A 48 -13.62 13.18 -12.04
CA VAL A 48 -14.13 11.94 -11.43
C VAL A 48 -15.57 11.66 -11.89
N LYS A 49 -16.46 12.66 -11.86
CA LYS A 49 -17.86 12.49 -12.32
C LYS A 49 -17.96 12.07 -13.78
N ALA A 50 -17.00 12.49 -14.62
CA ALA A 50 -16.96 12.19 -16.04
C ALA A 50 -16.47 10.76 -16.36
N LEU A 51 -16.00 10.00 -15.37
CA LEU A 51 -15.57 8.62 -15.59
C LEU A 51 -16.76 7.70 -15.87
N PRO A 52 -16.65 6.79 -16.86
CA PRO A 52 -17.79 6.02 -17.36
C PRO A 52 -18.41 5.09 -16.31
N PHE A 53 -17.60 4.54 -15.42
CA PHE A 53 -18.02 3.66 -14.33
C PHE A 53 -18.66 4.39 -13.14
N VAL A 54 -18.56 5.72 -13.07
CA VAL A 54 -19.06 6.49 -11.93
C VAL A 54 -20.57 6.70 -12.06
N LEU A 55 -21.31 6.26 -11.04
CA LEU A 55 -22.74 6.49 -10.88
C LEU A 55 -23.00 7.77 -10.09
N ASN A 56 -22.30 7.91 -8.97
CA ASN A 56 -22.43 9.05 -8.07
C ASN A 56 -21.12 9.27 -7.32
N ILE A 57 -20.91 10.49 -6.81
CA ILE A 57 -19.81 10.78 -5.89
C ILE A 57 -20.29 11.56 -4.67
N ILE A 58 -19.64 11.32 -3.54
CA ILE A 58 -19.77 12.14 -2.33
C ILE A 58 -18.37 12.63 -2.00
N VAL A 59 -18.21 13.95 -1.92
CA VAL A 59 -16.91 14.60 -1.69
C VAL A 59 -16.86 15.11 -0.26
N GLY A 60 -15.86 14.67 0.49
CA GLY A 60 -15.49 15.23 1.78
C GLY A 60 -14.11 15.87 1.75
N ASP A 61 -13.71 16.49 2.87
CA ASP A 61 -12.50 17.32 2.93
C ASP A 61 -11.19 16.55 2.67
N SER A 62 -11.15 15.25 2.95
CA SER A 62 -9.95 14.41 2.79
C SER A 62 -10.24 13.05 2.14
N GLN A 63 -11.44 12.88 1.58
CA GLN A 63 -11.89 11.63 1.01
C GLN A 63 -12.98 11.88 -0.04
N ILE A 64 -12.97 11.07 -1.10
CA ILE A 64 -14.08 10.95 -2.04
C ILE A 64 -14.63 9.53 -1.99
N GLU A 65 -15.94 9.42 -1.91
CA GLU A 65 -16.68 8.19 -2.11
C GLU A 65 -17.23 8.19 -3.53
N ILE A 66 -16.99 7.11 -4.26
CA ILE A 66 -17.39 6.93 -5.65
C ILE A 66 -18.28 5.70 -5.69
N SER A 67 -19.57 5.91 -5.89
CA SER A 67 -20.49 4.82 -6.18
C SER A 67 -20.32 4.42 -7.64
N CYS A 68 -20.03 3.15 -7.89
CA CYS A 68 -19.90 2.63 -9.25
C CYS A 68 -21.27 2.22 -9.79
N LYS A 69 -21.42 2.23 -11.12
CA LYS A 69 -22.58 1.62 -11.77
C LYS A 69 -22.57 0.11 -11.52
N ASP A 70 -23.74 -0.52 -11.58
CA ASP A 70 -23.86 -1.97 -11.37
C ASP A 70 -23.85 -2.66 -12.74
N ASN A 71 -22.68 -2.64 -13.39
CA ASN A 71 -22.47 -3.31 -14.67
C ASN A 71 -21.43 -4.42 -14.44
N GLU A 72 -21.51 -5.55 -15.15
CA GLU A 72 -20.55 -6.67 -15.00
C GLU A 72 -19.06 -6.28 -15.17
N GLN A 73 -18.77 -5.10 -15.74
CA GLN A 73 -17.45 -4.49 -15.84
C GLN A 73 -16.92 -3.88 -14.52
N ASP A 74 -17.80 -3.57 -13.57
CA ASP A 74 -17.43 -2.83 -12.36
C ASP A 74 -16.82 -3.73 -11.27
N ASN A 75 -17.15 -5.03 -11.24
CA ASN A 75 -16.50 -6.02 -10.36
C ASN A 75 -14.96 -6.02 -10.47
N TYR A 76 -14.42 -5.66 -11.64
CA TYR A 76 -12.99 -5.73 -11.91
C TYR A 76 -12.16 -4.58 -11.29
N LEU A 77 -12.75 -3.40 -11.11
CA LEU A 77 -12.09 -2.24 -10.46
C LEU A 77 -11.91 -2.52 -8.97
N PHE A 78 -12.94 -3.15 -8.38
CA PHE A 78 -12.90 -3.67 -7.03
C PHE A 78 -11.86 -4.78 -6.90
N ASP A 79 -11.84 -5.75 -7.82
CA ASP A 79 -10.83 -6.81 -7.85
C ASP A 79 -9.39 -6.26 -7.99
N TYR A 80 -9.16 -5.26 -8.85
CA TYR A 80 -7.84 -4.64 -8.98
C TYR A 80 -7.37 -4.02 -7.66
N PHE A 81 -8.21 -3.23 -7.01
CA PHE A 81 -7.84 -2.58 -5.76
C PHE A 81 -7.73 -3.57 -4.60
N ILE A 82 -8.60 -4.58 -4.51
CA ILE A 82 -8.45 -5.65 -3.50
C ILE A 82 -7.16 -6.43 -3.72
N ASN A 83 -6.90 -6.89 -4.95
CA ASN A 83 -5.73 -7.72 -5.24
C ASN A 83 -4.43 -6.92 -5.09
N ASN A 84 -4.33 -5.69 -5.58
CA ASN A 84 -3.12 -4.87 -5.40
C ASN A 84 -2.92 -4.40 -3.96
N HIS A 85 -4.00 -4.10 -3.22
CA HIS A 85 -3.87 -3.73 -1.81
C HIS A 85 -3.47 -4.93 -0.94
N GLN A 86 -3.88 -6.16 -1.29
CA GLN A 86 -3.40 -7.39 -0.66
C GLN A 86 -1.93 -7.67 -1.00
N ILE A 87 -1.51 -7.53 -2.26
CA ILE A 87 -0.11 -7.70 -2.68
C ILE A 87 0.80 -6.69 -1.98
N ASN A 88 0.42 -5.41 -1.94
CA ASN A 88 1.22 -4.36 -1.31
C ASN A 88 1.29 -4.49 0.23
N THR A 89 0.21 -4.95 0.87
CA THR A 89 0.22 -5.22 2.32
C THR A 89 1.03 -6.46 2.66
N LEU A 90 1.00 -7.51 1.84
CA LEU A 90 1.82 -8.70 2.00
C LEU A 90 3.31 -8.37 1.79
N GLN A 91 3.64 -7.57 0.78
CA GLN A 91 5.00 -7.11 0.52
C GLN A 91 5.51 -6.21 1.66
N GLY A 92 4.74 -5.23 2.11
CA GLY A 92 5.11 -4.37 3.24
C GLY A 92 5.15 -5.09 4.60
N ALA A 93 4.40 -6.19 4.77
CA ALA A 93 4.54 -7.07 5.92
C ALA A 93 5.81 -7.93 5.83
N THR A 94 6.11 -8.45 4.63
CA THR A 94 7.32 -9.23 4.35
C THR A 94 8.58 -8.40 4.58
N GLU A 95 8.62 -7.15 4.11
CA GLU A 95 9.74 -6.23 4.35
C GLU A 95 9.94 -5.92 5.84
N ARG A 96 8.84 -5.75 6.60
CA ARG A 96 8.91 -5.56 8.06
C ARG A 96 9.44 -6.79 8.78
N ILE A 97 9.06 -7.99 8.35
CA ILE A 97 9.55 -9.26 8.91
C ILE A 97 11.03 -9.45 8.55
N LEU A 98 11.43 -9.20 7.30
CA LEU A 98 12.83 -9.27 6.87
C LEU A 98 13.73 -8.34 7.70
N LYS A 99 13.31 -7.08 7.90
CA LYS A 99 14.04 -6.12 8.75
C LYS A 99 14.22 -6.64 10.17
N LYS A 100 13.19 -7.23 10.77
CA LYS A 100 13.30 -7.82 12.12
C LYS A 100 14.29 -8.99 12.17
N ILE A 101 14.26 -9.87 11.18
CA ILE A 101 15.20 -11.01 11.08
C ILE A 101 16.63 -10.50 10.94
N LEU A 102 16.86 -9.49 10.10
CA LEU A 102 18.20 -8.90 9.89
C LEU A 102 18.78 -8.34 11.21
N ILE A 103 17.95 -7.65 12.01
CA ILE A 103 18.33 -7.12 13.31
C ILE A 103 18.70 -8.24 14.29
N ILE A 104 17.92 -9.32 14.33
CA ILE A 104 18.21 -10.48 15.20
C ILE A 104 19.55 -11.11 14.84
N ILE A 105 19.83 -11.30 13.54
CA ILE A 105 21.10 -11.84 13.05
C ILE A 105 22.26 -10.92 13.44
N ALA A 106 22.11 -9.60 13.28
CA ALA A 106 23.13 -8.63 13.65
C ALA A 106 23.45 -8.67 15.16
N ILE A 107 22.43 -8.78 16.01
CA ILE A 107 22.59 -8.91 17.47
C ILE A 107 23.30 -10.24 17.81
N ALA A 108 22.90 -11.35 17.18
CA ALA A 108 23.51 -12.65 17.43
C ALA A 108 25.00 -12.67 17.06
N LEU A 109 25.37 -12.07 15.93
CA LEU A 109 26.77 -11.94 15.50
C LEU A 109 27.57 -11.05 16.45
N LEU A 110 26.99 -9.94 16.91
CA LEU A 110 27.63 -9.07 17.89
C LEU A 110 27.89 -9.80 19.22
N LEU A 111 26.91 -10.56 19.70
CA LEU A 111 27.06 -11.36 20.93
C LEU A 111 28.14 -12.43 20.77
N LEU A 112 28.22 -13.07 19.60
CA LEU A 112 29.28 -14.04 19.30
C LEU A 112 30.67 -13.39 19.38
N PHE A 113 30.81 -12.20 18.80
CA PHE A 113 32.06 -11.43 18.82
C PHE A 113 32.46 -11.01 20.24
N VAL A 114 31.51 -10.50 21.03
CA VAL A 114 31.73 -10.12 22.43
C VAL A 114 32.12 -11.33 23.28
N PHE A 115 31.46 -12.48 23.07
CA PHE A 115 31.77 -13.71 23.79
C PHE A 115 33.18 -14.22 23.44
N GLN A 116 33.58 -14.16 22.18
CA GLN A 116 34.91 -14.55 21.77
C GLN A 116 36.00 -13.65 22.37
N ALA A 117 35.81 -12.34 22.35
CA ALA A 117 36.71 -11.38 23.00
C ALA A 117 36.80 -11.61 24.52
N PHE A 118 35.69 -11.98 25.17
CA PHE A 118 35.68 -12.35 26.59
C PHE A 118 36.51 -13.61 26.88
N LEU A 119 36.35 -14.66 26.07
CA LEU A 119 37.14 -15.90 26.21
C LEU A 119 38.63 -15.64 26.02
N GLU A 120 39.02 -14.87 25.01
CA GLU A 120 40.42 -14.50 24.77
C GLU A 120 41.01 -13.74 25.97
N SER A 121 40.26 -12.80 26.54
CA SER A 121 40.67 -12.07 27.75
C SER A 121 40.82 -12.98 28.97
N LEU A 122 39.92 -13.95 29.15
CA LEU A 122 39.95 -14.89 30.26
C LEU A 122 41.14 -15.85 30.16
N VAL A 123 41.41 -16.39 28.97
CA VAL A 123 42.58 -17.24 28.70
C VAL A 123 43.88 -16.47 28.93
N SER A 124 43.97 -15.22 28.48
CA SER A 124 45.14 -14.38 28.73
C SER A 124 45.39 -14.11 30.22
N ARG A 125 44.34 -14.05 31.05
CA ARG A 125 44.48 -13.87 32.51
C ARG A 125 44.86 -15.15 33.25
N ILE A 126 44.51 -16.32 32.72
CA ILE A 126 44.90 -17.61 33.32
C ILE A 126 46.36 -17.95 33.01
N ASN A 127 46.86 -17.55 31.85
CA ASN A 127 48.21 -17.86 31.37
C ASN A 127 49.29 -16.84 31.80
N ASN A 128 48.93 -15.80 32.57
CA ASN A 128 49.83 -14.83 33.20
C ASN A 128 49.78 -15.00 34.72
#